data_AF-A0A354I5C5-F1
#
_entry.id   AF-A0A354I5C5-F1
#
_cell.length_a   1.000
_cell.length_b   1.000
_cell.length_c   1.000
_cell.angle_alpha   90.00
_cell.angle_beta   90.00
_cell.angle_gamma   90.00
#
_symmetry.space_group_name_H-M   'P 1'
#
loop_
_entity.id
_entity.type
_entity.pdbx_description
1 polymer ?
#
loop_
_entity_poly.entity_id
_entity_poly.type
_entity_poly.pdbx_seq_one_letter_code
_entity_poly.pdbx_strand_id
1 'polypeptide(L)'
;HVNEQPLSYWEKKFKQRNYIMYDIVRPFFWDDKNVDVWYRQNAVLFVKKGIDIEKCYFRKAAHKTITDIVHPELFYNCKRTQADYLINRKYIYAHNRRLYLVLRKVKHMFGGGGA
;
A
#
# COMPACT_ATOMS: atom_id res chain seq x y z
N HIS A 1 -0.59 5.03 17.52
CA HIS A 1 -0.66 3.56 17.46
C HIS A 1 0.72 3.03 17.05
N VAL A 2 1.24 1.98 17.70
CA VAL A 2 2.62 1.45 17.47
C VAL A 2 2.67 0.44 16.31
N ASN A 3 1.52 0.00 15.79
CA ASN A 3 1.41 -1.09 14.82
C ASN A 3 1.71 -0.70 13.36
N GLU A 4 1.80 0.59 13.04
CA GLU A 4 2.04 1.11 11.69
C GLU A 4 3.53 1.18 11.36
N GLN A 5 4.26 0.10 11.61
CA GLN A 5 5.68 -0.02 11.28
C GLN A 5 5.85 -0.81 9.97
N PRO A 6 6.88 -0.50 9.16
CA PRO A 6 7.17 -1.22 7.93
C PRO A 6 7.45 -2.71 8.20
N LEU A 7 7.29 -3.54 7.18
CA LEU A 7 7.42 -4.99 7.34
C LEU A 7 8.85 -5.38 7.72
N SER A 8 9.86 -4.65 7.25
CA SER A 8 11.26 -4.80 7.65
C SER A 8 11.50 -4.60 9.15
N TYR A 9 10.77 -3.68 9.81
CA TYR A 9 10.83 -3.50 11.26
C TYR A 9 10.35 -4.76 11.98
N TRP A 10 9.20 -5.29 11.55
CA TRP A 10 8.63 -6.49 12.14
C TRP A 10 9.51 -7.71 11.87
N GLU A 11 10.03 -7.86 10.66
CA GLU A 11 10.97 -8.92 10.30
C GLU A 11 12.17 -8.92 11.26
N LYS A 12 12.83 -7.78 11.46
CA LYS A 12 13.95 -7.66 12.39
C LYS A 12 13.56 -8.05 13.81
N LYS A 13 12.41 -7.58 14.29
CA LYS A 13 11.91 -7.83 15.66
C LYS A 13 11.55 -9.30 15.89
N PHE A 14 10.93 -9.95 14.91
CA PHE A 14 10.55 -11.36 14.99
C PHE A 14 11.74 -12.29 14.77
N LYS A 15 12.70 -11.92 13.92
CA LYS A 15 13.95 -12.64 13.72
C LYS A 15 14.76 -12.79 15.02
N GLN A 16 14.80 -11.75 15.86
CA GLN A 16 15.41 -11.81 17.20
C GLN A 16 14.76 -12.84 18.13
N ARG A 17 13.53 -13.26 17.83
CA ARG A 17 12.76 -14.27 18.58
C ARG A 17 12.72 -15.63 17.87
N ASN A 18 13.61 -15.85 16.90
CA ASN A 18 13.69 -17.07 16.09
C ASN A 18 12.45 -17.34 15.22
N TYR A 19 11.83 -16.30 14.67
CA TYR A 19 10.79 -16.44 13.65
C TYR A 19 11.34 -16.14 12.26
N ILE A 20 10.75 -16.79 11.26
CA ILE A 20 11.03 -16.64 9.83
C ILE A 20 9.76 -16.11 9.16
N MET A 21 9.91 -15.12 8.30
CA MET A 21 8.81 -14.55 7.53
C MET A 21 8.59 -15.35 6.25
N TYR A 22 7.32 -15.57 5.91
CA TYR A 22 6.87 -16.24 4.71
C TYR A 22 5.82 -15.40 3.99
N ASP A 23 6.07 -15.12 2.72
CA ASP A 23 5.17 -14.38 1.85
C ASP A 23 4.20 -15.30 1.10
N ILE A 24 3.45 -16.06 1.87
CA ILE A 24 2.52 -17.06 1.34
C ILE A 24 1.11 -16.52 1.18
N VAL A 25 0.87 -15.26 1.56
CA VAL A 25 -0.50 -14.71 1.62
C VAL A 25 -0.70 -13.68 0.51
N ARG A 26 0.21 -12.71 0.36
CA ARG A 26 0.10 -11.64 -0.64
C ARG A 26 -0.06 -12.16 -2.07
N PRO A 27 0.63 -13.22 -2.53
CA PRO A 27 0.43 -13.73 -3.89
C PRO A 27 -1.00 -14.16 -4.24
N PHE A 28 -1.85 -14.46 -3.24
CA PHE A 28 -3.21 -14.94 -3.48
C PHE A 28 -4.23 -13.82 -3.71
N PHE A 29 -4.05 -12.67 -3.07
CA PHE A 29 -5.04 -11.59 -3.09
C PHE A 29 -4.44 -10.21 -3.34
N TRP A 30 -3.22 -10.12 -3.88
CA TRP A 30 -2.58 -8.85 -4.22
C TRP A 30 -3.49 -7.94 -5.06
N ASP A 31 -4.21 -8.51 -6.01
CA ASP A 31 -5.11 -7.77 -6.91
C ASP A 31 -6.60 -7.88 -6.52
N ASP A 32 -6.94 -8.53 -5.40
CA ASP A 32 -8.33 -8.70 -4.97
C ASP A 32 -8.89 -7.41 -4.36
N LYS A 33 -9.79 -6.75 -5.09
CA LYS A 33 -10.41 -5.49 -4.67
C LYS A 33 -11.40 -5.64 -3.51
N ASN A 34 -11.78 -6.85 -3.14
CA ASN A 34 -12.62 -7.11 -1.97
C ASN A 34 -11.80 -7.12 -0.66
N VAL A 35 -10.47 -7.09 -0.75
CA VAL A 35 -9.57 -7.03 0.40
C VAL A 35 -8.96 -5.62 0.47
N ASP A 36 -9.06 -4.98 1.63
CA ASP A 36 -8.48 -3.64 1.79
C ASP A 36 -6.98 -3.66 1.47
N VAL A 37 -6.52 -2.62 0.78
CA VAL A 37 -5.14 -2.51 0.29
C VAL A 37 -4.09 -2.63 1.39
N TRP A 38 -4.43 -2.23 2.62
CA TRP A 38 -3.59 -2.37 3.80
C TRP A 38 -3.30 -3.82 4.17
N TYR A 39 -4.29 -4.71 4.02
CA TYR A 39 -4.14 -6.14 4.24
C TYR A 39 -3.39 -6.79 3.08
N ARG A 40 -3.69 -6.39 1.84
CA ARG A 40 -2.97 -6.87 0.65
C ARG A 40 -1.47 -6.63 0.72
N GLN A 41 -1.07 -5.47 1.25
CA GLN A 41 0.35 -5.10 1.38
C GLN A 41 1.08 -5.80 2.54
N ASN A 42 0.41 -5.98 3.68
CA ASN A 42 1.06 -6.35 4.94
C ASN A 42 0.77 -7.77 5.44
N ALA A 43 -0.12 -8.53 4.77
CA ALA A 43 -0.43 -9.89 5.18
C ALA A 43 0.71 -10.85 4.84
N VAL A 44 1.48 -11.24 5.85
CA VAL A 44 2.53 -12.27 5.75
C VAL A 44 2.47 -13.18 6.97
N LEU A 45 3.10 -14.35 6.89
CA LEU A 45 3.15 -15.30 8.00
C LEU A 45 4.52 -15.29 8.66
N PHE A 46 4.56 -15.15 9.99
CA PHE A 46 5.77 -15.38 10.78
C PHE A 46 5.68 -16.73 11.48
N VAL A 47 6.66 -17.61 11.21
CA VAL A 47 6.68 -18.97 11.76
C VAL A 47 7.94 -19.21 12.56
N LYS A 48 7.81 -19.85 13.71
CA LYS A 48 8.94 -20.18 14.58
C LYS A 48 9.86 -21.16 13.85
N LYS A 49 11.17 -20.88 13.90
CA LYS A 49 12.20 -21.73 13.31
C LYS A 49 12.09 -23.16 13.88
N GLY A 50 12.17 -24.15 12.99
CA GLY A 50 12.04 -25.58 13.33
C GLY A 50 10.65 -26.16 13.08
N ILE A 51 9.65 -25.33 12.75
CA ILE A 51 8.38 -25.81 12.22
C ILE A 51 8.54 -26.12 10.74
N ASP A 52 8.09 -27.31 10.33
CA ASP A 52 8.09 -27.76 8.94
C ASP A 52 6.90 -27.13 8.19
N ILE A 53 7.18 -26.05 7.46
CA ILE A 53 6.16 -25.31 6.70
C ILE A 53 5.65 -26.08 5.48
N GLU A 54 6.44 -27.00 4.93
CA GLU A 54 6.06 -27.80 3.75
C GLU A 54 4.87 -28.72 4.09
N LYS A 55 4.76 -29.14 5.35
CA LYS A 55 3.60 -29.90 5.86
C LYS A 55 2.34 -29.05 6.04
N CYS A 56 2.45 -27.72 6.05
CA CYS A 56 1.31 -26.82 6.21
C CYS A 56 0.54 -26.57 4.91
N TYR A 57 0.78 -27.36 3.84
CA TYR A 57 0.15 -27.23 2.52
C TYR A 57 0.35 -25.89 1.81
N PHE A 58 1.22 -25.00 2.32
CA PHE A 58 1.56 -23.75 1.67
C PHE A 58 2.63 -24.03 0.60
N ARG A 59 2.17 -24.39 -0.61
CA ARG A 59 3.06 -24.69 -1.72
C ARG A 59 3.79 -23.42 -2.19
N LYS A 60 5.10 -23.62 -2.37
CA LYS A 60 6.14 -22.79 -3.01
C LYS A 60 6.85 -21.75 -2.15
N ALA A 61 8.10 -22.13 -1.90
CA ALA A 61 9.34 -21.38 -1.92
C ALA A 61 9.35 -20.10 -1.07
N ALA A 62 10.28 -20.07 -0.13
CA ALA A 62 10.81 -18.85 0.45
C ALA A 62 11.39 -17.97 -0.68
N HIS A 63 10.52 -17.32 -1.45
CA HIS A 63 10.90 -16.28 -2.38
C HIS A 63 11.62 -15.25 -1.53
N LYS A 64 12.80 -14.83 -1.98
CA LYS A 64 13.56 -13.72 -1.39
C LYS A 64 12.59 -12.55 -1.24
N THR A 65 12.07 -12.39 -0.04
CA THR A 65 10.84 -11.64 0.15
C THR A 65 11.19 -10.17 0.13
N ILE A 66 10.56 -9.42 -0.76
CA ILE A 66 10.63 -7.96 -0.70
C ILE A 66 9.73 -7.57 0.47
N THR A 67 10.32 -7.00 1.51
CA THR A 67 9.62 -6.62 2.75
C THR A 67 8.72 -5.42 2.49
N ASP A 68 9.34 -4.28 2.22
CA ASP A 68 8.69 -2.98 2.17
C ASP A 68 8.22 -2.68 0.73
N ILE A 69 7.17 -3.38 0.30
CA ILE A 69 6.52 -3.16 -1.00
C ILE A 69 5.39 -2.14 -0.81
N VAL A 70 5.28 -1.17 -1.72
CA VAL A 70 4.10 -0.29 -1.81
C VAL A 70 3.16 -0.83 -2.87
N HIS A 71 1.91 -1.09 -2.49
CA HIS A 71 0.88 -1.51 -3.45
C HIS A 71 0.62 -0.39 -4.48
N PRO A 72 0.51 -0.70 -5.79
CA PRO A 72 0.31 0.31 -6.83
C PRO A 72 -0.84 1.28 -6.55
N GLU A 73 -1.97 0.77 -6.03
CA GLU A 73 -3.12 1.59 -5.66
C GLU A 73 -2.80 2.66 -4.60
N LEU A 74 -2.01 2.32 -3.57
CA LEU A 74 -1.54 3.29 -2.58
C LEU A 74 -0.60 4.32 -3.19
N PHE A 75 0.29 3.88 -4.09
CA PHE A 75 1.20 4.77 -4.80
C PHE A 75 0.46 5.80 -5.67
N TYR A 76 -0.51 5.36 -6.48
CA TYR A 76 -1.29 6.24 -7.35
C TYR A 76 -2.20 7.19 -6.56
N ASN A 77 -2.80 6.72 -5.47
CA ASN A 77 -3.60 7.58 -4.58
C ASN A 77 -2.74 8.67 -3.93
N CYS A 78 -1.52 8.34 -3.50
CA CYS A 78 -0.59 9.33 -2.97
C CYS A 78 -0.21 10.39 -4.01
N LYS A 79 0.04 9.98 -5.26
CA LYS A 79 0.34 10.92 -6.37
C LYS A 79 -0.83 11.84 -6.70
N ARG A 80 -2.07 11.34 -6.71
CA ARG A 80 -3.27 12.19 -6.88
C ARG A 80 -3.35 13.25 -5.79
N THR A 81 -3.16 12.85 -4.53
CA THR A 81 -3.18 13.78 -3.39
C THR A 81 -2.05 14.80 -3.48
N GLN A 82 -0.84 14.38 -3.88
CA GLN A 82 0.31 15.27 -4.03
C GLN A 82 0.14 16.24 -5.20
N ALA A 83 -0.43 15.82 -6.33
CA ALA A 83 -0.77 16.70 -7.45
C ALA A 83 -1.87 17.71 -7.06
N ASP A 84 -2.89 17.27 -6.31
CA ASP A 84 -3.92 18.17 -5.74
C ASP A 84 -3.33 19.17 -4.73
N TYR A 85 -2.21 18.83 -4.07
CA TYR A 85 -1.45 19.74 -3.20
C TYR A 85 -0.54 20.72 -3.97
N LEU A 86 0.15 20.24 -5.01
CA LEU A 86 0.98 21.06 -5.90
C LEU A 86 0.15 22.12 -6.62
N ILE A 87 -1.09 21.80 -6.99
CA ILE A 87 -2.10 22.80 -7.32
C ILE A 87 -2.60 23.40 -6.01
N ASN A 88 -1.80 24.27 -5.38
CA ASN A 88 -2.22 24.95 -4.16
C ASN A 88 -3.42 25.85 -4.48
N ARG A 89 -4.63 25.31 -4.32
CA ARG A 89 -5.88 25.97 -4.69
C ARG A 89 -6.09 27.26 -3.94
N LYS A 90 -5.64 27.35 -2.68
CA LYS A 90 -5.70 28.59 -1.90
C LYS A 90 -4.78 29.65 -2.50
N TYR A 91 -3.56 29.27 -2.86
CA TYR A 91 -2.62 30.16 -3.54
C TYR A 91 -3.16 30.63 -4.90
N ILE A 92 -3.61 29.71 -5.76
CA ILE A 92 -4.15 30.06 -7.08
C ILE A 92 -5.43 30.89 -6.93
N TYR A 93 -6.29 30.59 -5.98
CA TYR A 93 -7.47 31.41 -5.71
C TYR A 93 -7.11 32.85 -5.30
N ALA A 94 -6.12 32.99 -4.40
CA ALA A 94 -5.65 34.29 -3.91
C ALA A 94 -4.93 35.12 -4.98
N HIS A 95 -4.18 34.47 -5.88
CA HIS A 95 -3.29 35.17 -6.83
C HIS A 95 -3.80 35.16 -8.28
N ASN A 96 -4.69 34.23 -8.64
CA ASN A 96 -5.28 34.15 -9.99
C ASN A 96 -6.66 33.46 -10.00
N ARG A 97 -7.68 34.23 -9.63
CA ARG A 97 -9.07 33.76 -9.54
C ARG A 97 -9.63 33.19 -10.85
N ARG A 98 -9.23 33.74 -12.00
CA ARG A 98 -9.65 33.23 -13.33
C ARG A 98 -9.08 31.83 -13.58
N LEU A 99 -7.78 31.64 -13.35
CA LEU A 99 -7.14 30.33 -13.49
C LEU A 99 -7.75 29.30 -12.53
N TYR A 100 -8.05 29.68 -11.29
CA TYR A 100 -8.77 28.82 -10.34
C TYR A 100 -10.13 28.35 -10.88
N LEU A 101 -10.95 29.26 -11.43
CA LEU A 101 -12.27 28.92 -11.96
C LEU A 101 -12.21 27.98 -13.17
N VAL A 102 -11.20 28.15 -14.03
CA VAL A 102 -10.94 27.26 -15.17
C VAL A 102 -10.53 25.87 -14.67
N LEU A 103 -9.54 25.77 -13.78
CA LEU A 103 -9.09 24.50 -13.20
C LEU A 103 -10.22 23.79 -12.44
N ARG A 104 -11.11 24.55 -11.77
CA ARG A 104 -12.29 24.01 -11.10
C ARG A 104 -13.28 23.40 -12.10
N LYS A 105 -13.60 24.09 -13.20
CA LYS A 105 -14.46 23.56 -14.27
C LYS A 105 -13.86 22.32 -14.94
N VAL A 106 -12.56 22.33 -15.23
CA VAL A 106 -11.83 21.20 -15.81
C VAL A 106 -11.90 19.97 -14.90
N LYS A 107 -11.69 20.12 -13.58
CA LYS A 107 -11.83 18.98 -12.65
C LYS A 107 -13.25 18.39 -12.63
N HIS A 108 -14.29 19.21 -12.74
CA HIS A 108 -15.67 18.71 -12.83
C HIS A 108 -15.94 17.98 -14.16
N MET A 109 -15.34 18.41 -15.27
CA MET A 109 -15.49 17.73 -16.57
C MET A 109 -14.82 16.34 -16.59
N PHE A 110 -13.74 16.13 -15.84
CA PHE A 110 -13.02 14.85 -15.79
C PHE A 110 -13.29 14.01 -14.53
N GLY A 111 -14.10 14.50 -13.58
CA GLY A 111 -14.39 13.85 -12.30
C GLY A 111 -15.77 13.18 -12.19
N GLY A 112 -16.57 13.19 -13.26
CA GLY A 112 -17.97 12.73 -13.27
C GLY A 112 -18.19 11.38 -13.98
N GLY A 113 -17.31 10.40 -13.77
CA GLY A 113 -17.51 9.03 -14.24
C GLY A 113 -17.44 8.06 -13.06
N GLY A 114 -18.56 7.88 -12.37
CA GLY A 114 -18.67 7.03 -11.19
C GLY A 114 -20.07 7.06 -10.61
N ALA A 115 -21.02 6.56 -11.40
CA ALA A 115 -22.28 5.96 -10.95
C ALA A 115 -22.24 4.50 -11.40
#